data_AF-A0AAW0LRH0-F1
#
_entry.id   AF-A0AAW0LRH0-F1
#
_cell.length_a   1.000
_cell.length_b   1.000
_cell.length_c   1.000
_cell.angle_alpha   90.00
_cell.angle_beta   90.00
_cell.angle_gamma   90.00
#
_symmetry.space_group_name_H-M   'P 1'
#
loop_
_entity.id
_entity.type
_entity.pdbx_description
1 polymer ?
#
loop_
_entity_poly.entity_id
_entity_poly.type
_entity_poly.pdbx_seq_one_letter_code
_entity_poly.pdbx_strand_id
1 'polypeptide(L)' 'MDFMVRLFNVGQGEELKKAIGAAVYIECSSKTQQNVKAVFDAAIKVVLQPPKPKKRRRKPKPCTFL' A
#
# COMPACT_ATOMS: atom_id res chain seq x y z
N MET A 1 -7.81 -18.63 10.51
CA MET A 1 -7.37 -17.29 10.03
C MET A 1 -8.12 -16.83 8.78
N ASP A 2 -8.91 -17.67 8.11
CA ASP A 2 -9.49 -17.35 6.78
C ASP A 2 -10.90 -16.79 6.82
N PHE A 3 -11.53 -16.88 7.99
CA PHE A 3 -12.81 -16.25 8.25
C PHE A 3 -12.66 -14.79 8.73
N MET A 4 -11.46 -14.37 9.16
CA MET A 4 -11.23 -13.05 9.76
C MET A 4 -11.00 -11.93 8.73
N VAL A 5 -10.52 -12.25 7.52
CA VAL A 5 -10.16 -11.22 6.51
C VAL A 5 -11.40 -10.62 5.82
N ARG A 6 -12.55 -11.31 5.82
CA ARG A 6 -13.80 -10.81 5.22
C ARG A 6 -14.52 -9.71 6.02
N LEU A 7 -13.99 -9.29 7.17
CA LEU A 7 -14.57 -8.20 7.97
C LEU A 7 -14.40 -6.82 7.32
N PHE A 8 -13.48 -6.68 6.37
CA PHE A 8 -13.29 -5.46 5.60
C PHE A 8 -13.77 -5.66 4.16
N ASN A 9 -14.47 -4.67 3.60
CA ASN A 9 -14.77 -4.64 2.17
C ASN A 9 -13.53 -4.20 1.39
N VAL A 10 -13.37 -4.70 0.16
CA VAL A 10 -12.25 -4.34 -0.74
C VAL A 10 -12.08 -2.82 -0.86
N GLY A 11 -13.18 -2.07 -0.95
CA GLY A 11 -13.14 -0.61 -1.03
C GLY A 11 -12.54 0.05 0.22
N GLN A 12 -12.85 -0.48 1.41
CA GLN A 12 -12.31 0.03 2.67
C GLN A 12 -10.81 -0.29 2.81
N GLY A 13 -10.38 -1.47 2.35
CA GLY A 13 -8.97 -1.84 2.33
C GLY A 13 -8.14 -0.96 1.39
N GLU A 14 -8.67 -0.62 0.22
CA GLU A 14 -8.04 0.31 -0.72
C GLU A 14 -7.97 1.75 -0.18
N GLU A 15 -8.99 2.20 0.54
CA GLU A 15 -8.98 3.51 1.18
C GLU A 15 -7.92 3.58 2.29
N LEU A 16 -7.84 2.54 3.13
CA LEU A 16 -6.82 2.46 4.18
C LEU A 16 -5.41 2.47 3.60
N LYS A 17 -5.18 1.76 2.49
CA LYS A 17 -3.91 1.80 1.74
C LYS A 17 -3.55 3.23 1.35
N LYS A 18 -4.50 4.00 0.83
CA LYS A 18 -4.28 5.41 0.43
C LYS A 18 -3.98 6.28 1.64
N ALA A 19 -4.67 6.06 2.76
CA ALA A 19 -4.50 6.84 3.99
C ALA A 19 -3.10 6.67 4.61
N ILE A 20 -2.59 5.43 4.67
CA ILE A 20 -1.27 5.14 5.25
C ILE A 20 -0.12 5.25 4.23
N GLY A 21 -0.43 5.41 2.95
CA GLY A 21 0.56 5.47 1.88
C GLY A 21 1.25 4.13 1.58
N ALA A 22 0.56 3.01 1.85
CA ALA A 22 1.10 1.67 1.57
C ALA A 22 1.22 1.40 0.06
N ALA A 23 2.20 0.58 -0.31
CA ALA A 23 2.46 0.25 -1.71
C ALA A 23 1.32 -0.55 -2.37
N VAL A 24 0.78 -1.54 -1.65
CA VAL A 24 -0.26 -2.45 -2.16
C VAL A 24 -1.17 -2.93 -1.03
N TYR A 25 -2.43 -3.20 -1.35
CA TYR A 25 -3.40 -3.91 -0.50
C TYR A 25 -3.75 -5.20 -1.24
N ILE A 26 -3.66 -6.35 -0.55
CA ILE A 26 -3.93 -7.67 -1.11
C ILE A 26 -4.67 -8.48 -0.05
N GLU A 27 -5.86 -8.95 -0.37
CA GLU A 27 -6.60 -9.88 0.47
C GLU A 27 -6.06 -11.30 0.25
N CYS A 28 -5.73 -12.01 1.33
CA CYS A 28 -5.24 -13.37 1.26
C CYS A 28 -5.94 -14.27 2.29
N SER A 29 -5.92 -15.57 2.02
CA SER A 29 -6.42 -16.61 2.91
C SER A 29 -5.36 -17.69 3.05
N SER A 30 -4.97 -17.97 4.29
CA SER A 30 -3.91 -18.93 4.61
C SER A 30 -4.39 -20.39 4.56
N LYS A 31 -5.67 -20.72 4.90
CA LYS A 31 -6.29 -22.05 4.70
C LYS A 31 -6.27 -22.42 3.24
N THR A 32 -6.81 -21.52 2.41
CA THR A 32 -7.07 -21.84 1.00
C THR A 32 -5.88 -21.47 0.12
N GLN A 33 -4.82 -20.93 0.74
CA GLN A 33 -3.60 -20.44 0.09
C GLN A 33 -3.88 -19.41 -1.03
N GLN A 34 -5.06 -18.80 -1.02
CA GLN A 34 -5.44 -17.79 -2.00
C GLN A 34 -4.62 -16.53 -1.77
N ASN A 35 -4.01 -16.04 -2.85
CA ASN A 35 -3.19 -14.82 -2.90
C ASN A 35 -1.97 -14.79 -1.98
N VAL A 36 -1.62 -15.90 -1.31
CA VAL A 36 -0.44 -15.96 -0.43
C VAL A 36 0.84 -15.70 -1.23
N LYS A 37 1.02 -16.35 -2.39
CA LYS A 37 2.16 -16.07 -3.28
C LYS A 37 2.20 -14.60 -3.71
N ALA A 38 1.05 -14.03 -4.06
CA ALA A 38 0.96 -12.66 -4.55
C ALA A 38 1.40 -11.62 -3.50
N VAL A 39 1.13 -11.86 -2.22
CA VAL A 39 1.60 -11.02 -1.10
C VAL A 39 3.13 -10.98 -1.07
N PHE A 40 3.79 -12.13 -1.14
CA PHE A 40 5.26 -12.20 -1.12
C PHE A 40 5.90 -11.66 -2.39
N ASP A 41 5.32 -11.97 -3.55
CA ASP A 41 5.79 -11.48 -4.86
C ASP A 41 5.75 -9.94 -4.92
N ALA A 42 4.68 -9.34 -4.40
CA ALA A 42 4.53 -7.90 -4.32
C ALA A 42 5.51 -7.27 -3.33
N ALA A 43 5.72 -7.88 -2.16
CA ALA A 43 6.70 -7.40 -1.18
C ALA A 43 8.12 -7.40 -1.76
N ILE A 44 8.52 -8.48 -2.43
CA ILE A 44 9.83 -8.57 -3.10
C ILE A 44 9.96 -7.49 -4.17
N LYS A 45 8.94 -7.32 -5.03
CA LYS A 45 8.94 -6.29 -6.08
C LYS A 45 9.07 -4.88 -5.51
N VAL A 46 8.39 -4.57 -4.41
CA VAL A 46 8.49 -3.26 -3.74
C VAL A 46 9.90 -3.00 -3.20
N VAL A 47 10.58 -4.03 -2.71
CA VAL A 47 11.96 -3.90 -2.23
C VAL A 47 12.95 -3.77 -3.38
N LEU A 48 12.80 -4.56 -4.44
CA LEU A 48 13.70 -4.53 -5.60
C LEU A 48 13.51 -3.28 -6.47
N GLN A 49 12.26 -2.85 -6.66
CA GLN A 49 11.89 -1.68 -7.44
C GLN A 49 11.00 -0.79 -6.58
N PRO A 50 11.62 0.05 -5.72
CA PRO A 50 10.86 0.94 -4.87
C PRO A 50 10.00 1.87 -5.72
N PRO A 51 8.68 1.97 -5.45
CA PRO A 51 7.84 2.91 -6.16
C PRO A 51 8.38 4.32 -5.93
N LYS A 52 8.52 5.09 -7.02
CA LYS A 52 9.03 6.47 -6.94
C LYS A 52 8.20 7.23 -5.89
N PRO A 53 8.83 7.83 -4.86
CA PRO A 53 8.08 8.59 -3.88
C PRO A 53 7.31 9.68 -4.61
N LYS A 54 5.98 9.73 -4.42
CA LYS A 54 5.16 10.82 -4.92
C LYS A 54 5.72 12.11 -4.34
N LYS A 55 6.47 12.87 -5.14
CA LYS A 55 7.01 14.18 -4.74
C LYS A 55 5.85 15.02 -4.24
N ARG A 56 5.78 15.27 -2.93
CA ARG A 56 4.93 16.36 -2.41
C ARG A 56 5.42 17.61 -3.13
N ARG A 57 4.55 18.25 -3.93
CA ARG A 57 4.84 19.54 -4.58
C ARG A 57 5.23 20.50 -3.45
N ARG A 58 6.53 20.75 -3.28
CA ARG A 58 7.03 21.77 -2.36
C ARG A 58 6.53 23.09 -2.93
N LYS A 59 5.57 23.73 -2.27
CA LYS A 59 5.19 25.12 -2.59
C LYS A 59 6.48 25.96 -2.43
N PRO A 60 6.91 26.73 -3.44
CA PRO A 60 8.07 27.59 -3.28
C PRO A 60 7.77 28.59 -2.16
N LYS A 61 8.61 28.62 -1.12
CA LYS A 61 8.58 29.69 -0.13
C LYS A 61 9.18 30.93 -0.81
N PRO A 62 8.51 32.09 -0.86
CA PRO A 62 9.17 33.31 -1.30
C PRO A 62 10.25 33.65 -0.26
N CYS A 63 11.51 33.73 -0.70
CA CYS A 63 12.60 34.27 0.09
C CYS A 63 12.46 35.80 0.09
N THR A 64 12.10 36.39 1.22
CA THR A 64 12.22 37.83 1.42
C THR A 64 13.65 38.11 1.88
N PHE A 65 14.40 38.87 1.08
CA PHE A 65 15.66 39.49 1.51
C PHE A 65 15.27 40.75 2.29
N LEU A 66 15.71 40.82 3.56
CA LEU A 66 15.61 41.97 4.45
C LEU A 66 16.99 42.63 4.51
#